data_AF-A0A1Y2E516-F1
#
_entry.id   AF-A0A1Y2E516-F1
#
_cell.length_a   1.000
_cell.length_b   1.000
_cell.length_c   1.000
_cell.angle_alpha   90.00
_cell.angle_beta   90.00
_cell.angle_gamma   90.00
#
_symmetry.space_group_name_H-M   'P 1'
#
loop_
_entity.id
_entity.type
_entity.pdbx_description
1 polymer ?
#
loop_
_entity_poly.entity_id
_entity_poly.type
_entity_poly.pdbx_seq_one_letter_code
_entity_poly.pdbx_strand_id
1 'polypeptide(L)'
;MYHVYKNACVTLGGLWGESSRSGLFSDTTDWAPKLVANLTSGSYGWPLFTQRIDRHPEFLNFQYTDNWFQPPLSRRAWTYQERIVSLRLLLFGKTELVFICFQRAFCQCGVTDNSEEFNSKKFFDTVITRDNCRINSRDEERESAAAEEAVNHSKNQESTWRVIVTEYSELQLTKQSDRLAGIGALAEQFQAARPDNNYLAGLWSGSIFRDLL
;
A
#
# COMPACT_ATOMS: atom_id res chain seq x y z
N MET A 1 -14.54 -7.87 -5.49
CA MET A 1 -14.33 -6.80 -4.49
C MET A 1 -13.44 -5.66 -4.98
N TYR A 2 -12.53 -5.87 -5.93
CA TYR A 2 -11.64 -4.83 -6.47
C TYR A 2 -12.30 -3.47 -6.78
N HIS A 3 -13.43 -3.46 -7.50
CA HIS A 3 -14.14 -2.21 -7.83
C HIS A 3 -14.63 -1.42 -6.62
N VAL A 4 -14.90 -2.09 -5.49
CA VAL A 4 -15.35 -1.43 -4.25
C VAL A 4 -14.24 -0.53 -3.72
N TYR A 5 -13.02 -1.07 -3.58
CA TYR A 5 -11.88 -0.32 -3.05
C TYR A 5 -11.29 0.65 -4.08
N LYS A 6 -11.27 0.29 -5.37
CA LYS A 6 -10.80 1.18 -6.45
C LYS A 6 -11.64 2.45 -6.54
N ASN A 7 -12.95 2.32 -6.39
CA ASN A 7 -13.88 3.44 -6.55
C ASN A 7 -14.26 4.09 -5.22
N ALA A 8 -13.72 3.62 -4.09
CA ALA A 8 -13.93 4.25 -2.80
C ALA A 8 -13.34 5.66 -2.79
N CYS A 9 -14.06 6.62 -2.22
CA CYS A 9 -13.53 7.96 -2.02
C CYS A 9 -12.33 7.93 -1.05
N VAL A 10 -12.50 7.20 0.05
CA VAL A 10 -11.49 6.89 1.06
C VAL A 10 -11.82 5.54 1.70
N THR A 11 -10.80 4.74 1.99
CA THR A 11 -10.92 3.51 2.76
C THR A 11 -10.37 3.75 4.17
N LEU A 12 -11.16 3.41 5.19
CA LEU A 12 -10.76 3.57 6.59
C LEU A 12 -10.19 2.25 7.13
N GLY A 13 -9.06 2.32 7.83
CA GLY A 13 -8.44 1.14 8.44
C GLY A 13 -8.08 1.34 9.90
N GLY A 14 -8.72 0.61 10.81
CA GLY A 14 -8.34 0.56 12.23
C GLY A 14 -7.18 -0.40 12.45
N LEU A 15 -5.93 0.10 12.40
CA LEU A 15 -4.73 -0.75 12.40
C LEU A 15 -4.62 -1.63 13.66
N TRP A 16 -5.04 -1.09 14.80
CA TRP A 16 -4.98 -1.73 16.12
C TRP A 16 -6.28 -2.42 16.54
N GLY A 17 -7.26 -2.50 15.64
CA GLY A 17 -8.46 -3.29 15.86
C GLY A 17 -8.20 -4.78 15.62
N GLU A 18 -8.36 -5.61 16.64
CA GLU A 18 -8.23 -7.06 16.52
C GLU A 18 -9.40 -7.69 15.74
N SER A 19 -10.57 -7.06 15.78
CA SER A 19 -11.77 -7.53 15.11
C SER A 19 -12.64 -6.36 14.64
N SER A 20 -13.73 -6.66 13.93
CA SER A 20 -14.74 -5.67 13.55
C SER A 20 -15.47 -5.01 14.74
N ARG A 21 -15.23 -5.48 15.97
CA ARG A 21 -15.80 -4.92 17.21
C ARG A 21 -14.88 -3.93 17.93
N SER A 22 -13.60 -3.87 17.55
CA SER A 22 -12.56 -3.16 18.31
C SER A 22 -12.56 -1.64 18.13
N GLY A 23 -13.47 -1.08 17.30
CA GLY A 23 -13.48 0.34 16.98
C GLY A 23 -12.27 0.77 16.12
N LEU A 24 -12.13 2.09 15.92
CA LEU A 24 -11.04 2.68 15.15
C LEU A 24 -9.94 3.26 16.02
N PHE A 25 -10.28 3.77 17.21
CA PHE A 25 -9.36 4.47 18.09
C PHE A 25 -8.77 3.52 19.12
N SER A 26 -7.51 3.76 19.46
CA SER A 26 -6.80 3.04 20.50
C SER A 26 -6.87 3.85 21.81
N ASP A 27 -7.13 3.17 22.92
CA ASP A 27 -7.23 3.78 24.26
C ASP A 27 -5.87 4.05 24.91
N THR A 28 -4.78 3.99 24.12
CA THR A 28 -3.43 4.10 24.65
C THR A 28 -3.14 5.51 25.19
N THR A 29 -2.63 5.60 26.42
CA THR A 29 -2.20 6.87 27.03
C THR A 29 -0.70 7.11 26.97
N ASP A 30 0.10 6.08 26.65
CA ASP A 30 1.56 6.13 26.72
C ASP A 30 2.20 7.21 25.82
N TRP A 31 1.47 7.66 24.79
CA TRP A 31 1.91 8.65 23.80
C TRP A 31 1.12 9.96 23.85
N ALA A 32 0.36 10.21 24.92
CA ALA A 32 -0.33 11.48 25.10
C ALA A 32 0.69 12.65 25.11
N PRO A 33 0.38 13.79 24.46
CA PRO A 33 1.23 14.97 24.50
C PRO A 33 1.51 15.39 25.95
N LYS A 34 2.78 15.60 26.28
CA LYS A 34 3.21 16.03 27.61
C LYS A 34 3.40 17.53 27.63
N LEU A 35 2.78 18.22 28.59
CA LEU A 35 3.02 19.64 28.82
C LEU A 35 4.47 19.81 29.31
N VAL A 36 5.25 20.60 28.57
CA VAL A 36 6.66 20.87 28.89
C VAL A 36 6.78 22.22 29.59
N ALA A 37 6.06 23.23 29.10
CA ALA A 37 6.11 24.59 29.60
C ALA A 37 4.84 25.36 29.27
N ASN A 38 4.59 26.47 29.96
CA ASN A 38 3.65 27.50 29.54
C ASN A 38 4.46 28.73 29.15
N LEU A 39 4.46 29.08 27.86
CA LEU A 39 5.10 30.29 27.37
C LEU A 39 4.19 31.46 27.66
N THR A 40 4.71 32.54 28.23
CA THR A 40 3.93 33.74 28.55
C THR A 40 4.53 34.97 27.88
N SER A 41 3.69 35.78 27.24
CA SER A 41 4.07 37.10 26.73
C SER A 41 2.95 38.09 27.05
N GLY A 42 3.22 39.00 28.00
CA GLY A 42 2.20 39.90 28.54
C GLY A 42 1.04 39.14 29.19
N SER A 43 -0.19 39.38 28.71
CA SER A 43 -1.41 38.71 29.16
C SER A 43 -1.70 37.38 28.44
N TYR A 44 -0.89 36.99 27.45
CA TYR A 44 -1.09 35.77 26.68
C TYR A 44 -0.24 34.61 27.21
N GLY A 45 -0.84 33.43 27.30
CA GLY A 45 -0.19 32.18 27.68
C GLY A 45 -0.42 31.10 26.62
N TRP A 46 0.64 30.39 26.22
CA TRP A 46 0.59 29.28 25.28
C TRP A 46 1.19 28.03 25.94
N PRO A 47 0.40 26.97 26.16
CA PRO A 47 0.94 25.71 26.63
C PRO A 47 1.76 25.04 25.52
N LEU A 48 3.01 24.73 25.83
CA LEU A 48 3.92 24.02 24.96
C LEU A 48 3.88 22.53 25.31
N PHE A 49 3.43 21.72 24.36
CA PHE A 49 3.43 20.27 24.49
C PHE A 49 4.55 19.66 23.66
N THR A 50 5.09 18.54 24.14
CA THR A 50 5.97 17.66 23.36
C THR A 50 5.31 16.29 23.22
N GLN A 51 5.50 15.66 22.08
CA GLN A 51 5.05 14.31 21.82
C GLN A 51 6.25 13.50 21.31
N ARG A 52 6.36 12.25 21.76
CA ARG A 52 7.33 11.33 21.21
C ARG A 52 6.88 11.00 19.79
N ILE A 53 7.70 11.37 18.81
CA ILE A 53 7.55 10.91 17.42
C ILE A 53 7.92 9.43 17.42
N ASP A 54 6.94 8.57 17.15
CA ASP A 54 7.27 7.18 16.81
C ASP A 54 7.91 7.15 15.42
N ARG A 55 8.78 6.18 15.17
CA ARG A 55 9.32 5.98 13.82
C ARG A 55 8.13 5.74 12.89
N HIS A 56 7.97 6.61 11.91
CA HIS A 56 7.06 6.35 10.80
C HIS A 56 7.55 5.09 10.11
N PRO A 57 6.72 4.05 9.98
CA PRO A 57 7.04 3.01 9.02
C PRO A 57 7.12 3.66 7.65
N GLU A 58 7.95 3.12 6.76
CA GLU A 58 7.76 3.34 5.33
C GLU A 58 6.30 3.02 5.04
N PHE A 59 5.45 4.04 4.85
CA PHE A 59 3.99 3.95 5.03
C PHE A 59 3.30 2.92 4.12
N LEU A 60 4.05 2.33 3.19
CA LEU A 60 3.63 1.44 2.13
C LEU A 60 4.45 0.15 2.04
N ASN A 61 5.62 0.06 2.68
CA ASN A 61 6.36 -1.20 2.82
C ASN A 61 5.88 -1.89 4.09
N PHE A 62 4.93 -2.80 3.91
CA PHE A 62 4.36 -3.54 5.03
C PHE A 62 5.16 -4.79 5.39
N GLN A 63 6.27 -5.08 4.69
CA GLN A 63 7.38 -5.79 5.28
C GLN A 63 8.03 -4.88 6.33
N TYR A 64 7.43 -4.87 7.51
CA TYR A 64 8.16 -4.59 8.74
C TYR A 64 9.32 -5.58 8.78
N THR A 65 10.50 -5.18 8.29
CA THR A 65 11.74 -5.93 8.52
C THR A 65 12.13 -5.90 10.00
N ASP A 66 11.52 -4.99 10.78
CA ASP A 66 11.60 -4.97 12.23
C ASP A 66 10.39 -5.69 12.85
N ASN A 67 10.58 -6.95 13.24
CA ASN A 67 9.58 -7.91 13.74
C ASN A 67 8.74 -7.43 14.95
N TRP A 68 9.03 -6.26 15.53
CA TRP A 68 8.49 -5.85 16.82
C TRP A 68 7.15 -5.10 16.78
N PHE A 69 6.66 -4.61 15.63
CA PHE A 69 5.49 -3.72 15.61
C PHE A 69 4.53 -3.86 14.40
N GLN A 70 4.16 -5.09 14.00
CA GLN A 70 3.10 -5.28 13.00
C GLN A 70 1.69 -5.12 13.61
N PRO A 71 0.87 -4.16 13.14
CA PRO A 71 -0.50 -3.99 13.63
C PRO A 71 -1.40 -5.21 13.34
N PRO A 72 -2.36 -5.56 14.22
CA PRO A 72 -3.29 -6.67 14.00
C PRO A 72 -3.96 -6.68 12.61
N LEU A 73 -4.38 -5.52 12.10
CA LEU A 73 -5.06 -5.44 10.81
C LEU A 73 -4.14 -5.79 9.63
N SER A 74 -2.84 -5.46 9.71
CA SER A 74 -1.90 -5.64 8.60
C SER A 74 -1.53 -7.10 8.38
N ARG A 75 -1.66 -7.93 9.41
CA ARG A 75 -1.38 -9.37 9.37
C ARG A 75 -2.48 -10.18 8.70
N ARG A 76 -3.67 -9.62 8.50
CA ARG A 76 -4.83 -10.39 8.02
C ARG A 76 -4.89 -10.36 6.50
N ALA A 77 -4.79 -11.53 5.86
CA ALA A 77 -4.68 -11.63 4.41
C ALA A 77 -5.82 -10.94 3.63
N TRP A 78 -7.06 -11.02 4.12
CA TRP A 78 -8.21 -10.37 3.47
C TRP A 78 -8.11 -8.83 3.39
N THR A 79 -7.28 -8.17 4.20
CA THR A 79 -7.14 -6.71 4.21
C THR A 79 -6.12 -6.25 3.19
N TYR A 80 -5.37 -7.18 2.60
CA TYR A 80 -4.34 -6.89 1.62
C TYR A 80 -4.92 -6.22 0.37
N GLN A 81 -6.06 -6.72 -0.14
CA GLN A 81 -6.77 -6.08 -1.25
C GLN A 81 -7.20 -4.66 -0.91
N GLU A 82 -7.74 -4.44 0.29
CA GLU A 82 -8.18 -3.12 0.74
C GLU A 82 -7.02 -2.12 0.73
N ARG A 83 -5.84 -2.58 1.10
CA ARG A 83 -4.61 -1.78 1.16
C ARG A 83 -4.03 -1.47 -0.20
N ILE A 84 -3.87 -2.47 -1.06
CA ILE A 84 -3.18 -2.28 -2.34
C ILE A 84 -4.08 -1.66 -3.41
N VAL A 85 -5.42 -1.80 -3.30
CA VAL A 85 -6.36 -1.33 -4.33
C VAL A 85 -6.91 0.06 -4.02
N SER A 86 -6.94 0.47 -2.75
CA SER A 86 -7.55 1.76 -2.38
C SER A 86 -6.69 2.94 -2.85
N LEU A 87 -7.31 3.90 -3.52
CA LEU A 87 -6.65 5.13 -3.99
C LEU A 87 -6.23 6.06 -2.83
N ARG A 88 -6.99 6.01 -1.75
CA ARG A 88 -6.85 6.84 -0.55
C ARG A 88 -7.17 6.01 0.67
N LEU A 89 -6.23 5.94 1.60
CA LEU A 89 -6.36 5.21 2.86
C LEU A 89 -6.22 6.19 4.01
N LEU A 90 -7.16 6.15 4.95
CA LEU A 90 -7.02 6.80 6.24
C LEU A 90 -6.89 5.71 7.30
N LEU A 91 -5.68 5.54 7.80
CA LEU A 91 -5.31 4.55 8.77
C LEU A 91 -5.32 5.16 10.17
N PHE A 92 -6.07 4.53 11.06
CA PHE A 92 -6.09 4.83 12.48
C PHE A 92 -5.02 3.96 13.13
N GLY A 93 -3.85 4.56 13.37
CA GLY A 93 -2.75 3.92 14.09
C GLY A 93 -3.04 3.80 15.59
N LYS A 94 -2.03 3.33 16.33
CA LYS A 94 -2.15 3.21 17.79
C LYS A 94 -2.28 4.58 18.45
N THR A 95 -1.61 5.57 17.86
CA THR A 95 -1.35 6.89 18.44
C THR A 95 -1.75 8.00 17.50
N GLU A 96 -1.57 7.79 16.19
CA GLU A 96 -1.68 8.82 15.18
C GLU A 96 -2.47 8.35 13.96
N LEU A 97 -3.08 9.30 13.25
CA LEU A 97 -3.69 9.06 11.95
C LEU A 97 -2.65 9.15 10.85
N VAL A 98 -2.75 8.24 9.88
CA VAL A 98 -1.94 8.25 8.67
C VAL A 98 -2.86 8.27 7.46
N PHE A 99 -2.74 9.30 6.63
CA PHE A 99 -3.40 9.37 5.33
C PHE A 99 -2.41 9.01 4.23
N ILE A 100 -2.79 8.10 3.33
CA ILE A 100 -1.95 7.66 2.21
C ILE A 100 -2.74 7.77 0.92
N CYS A 101 -2.11 8.29 -0.14
CA CYS A 101 -2.57 8.22 -1.51
C CYS A 101 -1.39 7.97 -2.46
N PHE A 102 -1.63 7.87 -3.78
CA PHE A 102 -0.55 7.62 -4.77
C PHE A 102 0.35 8.81 -5.06
N GLN A 103 0.13 9.92 -4.38
CA GLN A 103 0.99 11.09 -4.52
C GLN A 103 1.81 11.30 -3.27
N ARG A 104 1.24 11.06 -2.09
CA ARG A 104 1.82 11.44 -0.79
C ARG A 104 1.25 10.56 0.33
N ALA A 105 1.97 10.50 1.44
CA ALA A 105 1.43 10.14 2.74
C ALA A 105 1.65 11.27 3.72
N PHE A 106 0.72 11.40 4.65
CA PHE A 106 0.73 12.38 5.71
C PHE A 106 0.44 11.69 7.03
N CYS A 107 1.28 11.95 8.03
CA CYS A 107 1.03 11.56 9.40
C CYS A 107 0.48 12.76 10.19
N GLN A 108 -0.36 12.49 11.19
CA GLN A 108 -0.91 13.50 12.10
C GLN A 108 0.18 14.30 12.82
N CYS A 109 1.37 13.73 13.06
CA CYS A 109 2.49 14.44 13.68
C CYS A 109 3.08 15.57 12.82
N GLY A 110 2.71 15.64 11.53
CA GLY A 110 3.23 16.63 10.58
C GLY A 110 4.60 16.30 9.98
N VAL A 111 5.25 15.22 10.41
CA VAL A 111 6.47 14.71 9.75
C VAL A 111 6.05 13.96 8.49
N THR A 112 6.38 14.52 7.33
CA THR A 112 6.23 13.83 6.05
C THR A 112 7.53 13.15 5.69
N ASP A 113 7.46 11.87 5.34
CA ASP A 113 8.59 11.22 4.71
C ASP A 113 8.73 11.80 3.30
N ASN A 114 9.81 12.52 3.04
CA ASN A 114 10.13 13.08 1.71
C ASN A 114 10.68 11.99 0.78
N SER A 115 10.52 10.71 1.12
CA SER A 115 10.95 9.60 0.29
C SER A 115 10.21 9.64 -1.04
N GLU A 116 10.95 9.90 -2.12
CA GLU A 116 10.45 9.90 -3.50
C GLU A 116 9.96 8.50 -3.94
N GLU A 117 10.09 7.49 -3.08
CA GLU A 117 9.78 6.09 -3.34
C GLU A 117 8.42 5.65 -2.75
N PHE A 118 7.33 6.23 -3.23
CA PHE A 118 5.99 5.71 -2.93
C PHE A 118 5.75 4.39 -3.66
N ASN A 119 5.94 3.24 -2.99
CA ASN A 119 5.73 1.91 -3.59
C ASN A 119 4.29 1.63 -4.05
N SER A 120 3.28 2.31 -3.50
CA SER A 120 1.90 2.21 -4.01
C SER A 120 1.75 2.81 -5.41
N LYS A 121 2.60 3.77 -5.77
CA LYS A 121 2.70 4.27 -7.14
C LYS A 121 3.16 3.15 -8.08
N LYS A 122 4.11 2.30 -7.66
CA LYS A 122 4.61 1.19 -8.51
C LYS A 122 3.51 0.20 -8.91
N PHE A 123 2.61 -0.20 -8.02
CA PHE A 123 1.49 -1.10 -8.39
C PHE A 123 0.56 -0.45 -9.42
N PHE A 124 0.12 0.79 -9.16
CA PHE A 124 -0.78 1.50 -10.08
C PHE A 124 -0.09 1.84 -11.40
N ASP A 125 1.15 2.29 -11.34
CA ASP A 125 1.97 2.66 -12.49
C ASP A 125 2.22 1.44 -13.41
N THR A 126 2.38 0.26 -12.81
CA THR A 126 2.72 -0.99 -13.50
C THR A 126 1.50 -1.75 -14.02
N VAL A 127 0.36 -1.68 -13.33
CA VAL A 127 -0.82 -2.52 -13.63
C VAL A 127 -2.00 -1.72 -14.19
N ILE A 128 -2.13 -0.44 -13.85
CA ILE A 128 -3.35 0.35 -14.14
C ILE A 128 -3.15 1.42 -15.21
N THR A 129 -1.99 2.07 -15.29
CA THR A 129 -1.73 3.22 -16.22
C THR A 129 -1.57 2.85 -17.69
N ARG A 130 -1.89 1.61 -18.08
CA ARG A 130 -1.80 1.15 -19.48
C ARG A 130 -2.71 1.93 -20.44
N ASP A 131 -3.64 2.74 -19.94
CA ASP A 131 -4.60 3.49 -20.76
C ASP A 131 -4.06 4.80 -21.40
N ASN A 132 -2.90 5.34 -20.98
CA ASN A 132 -2.45 6.66 -21.44
C ASN A 132 -1.38 6.69 -22.57
N CYS A 133 -0.91 5.54 -23.07
CA CYS A 133 0.04 5.50 -24.20
C CYS A 133 -0.62 5.09 -25.53
N ARG A 134 -1.84 5.55 -25.82
CA ARG A 134 -2.33 5.65 -27.21
C ARG A 134 -1.90 7.00 -27.80
N ILE A 135 -0.58 7.21 -27.88
CA ILE A 135 -0.03 8.36 -28.62
C ILE A 135 0.03 7.94 -30.08
N ASN A 136 -0.92 8.43 -30.88
CA ASN A 136 -0.84 8.41 -32.32
C ASN A 136 0.35 9.30 -32.77
N SER A 137 1.52 8.74 -33.03
CA SER A 137 2.42 9.29 -34.06
C SER A 137 3.33 8.21 -34.64
N ARG A 138 3.35 8.16 -35.97
CA ARG A 138 4.13 7.27 -36.84
C ARG A 138 5.55 7.81 -36.96
N ASP A 139 6.52 7.27 -36.23
CA ASP A 139 7.94 7.53 -36.45
C ASP A 139 8.74 6.23 -36.23
N GLU A 140 9.53 5.80 -37.21
CA GLU A 140 10.25 4.51 -37.23
C GLU A 140 11.39 4.43 -36.19
N GLU A 141 11.95 5.56 -35.75
CA GLU A 141 12.96 5.61 -34.67
C GLU A 141 12.38 5.36 -33.27
N ARG A 142 11.06 5.51 -33.09
CA ARG A 142 10.37 5.21 -31.82
C ARG A 142 10.13 3.72 -31.60
N GLU A 143 10.25 2.89 -32.65
CA GLU A 143 9.88 1.47 -32.57
C GLU A 143 10.85 0.65 -31.71
N SER A 144 12.16 0.95 -31.74
CA SER A 144 13.15 0.30 -30.87
C SER A 144 13.03 0.74 -29.42
N ALA A 145 12.82 2.04 -29.17
CA ALA A 145 12.60 2.58 -27.82
C ALA A 145 11.28 2.06 -27.21
N ALA A 146 10.21 1.97 -28.01
CA ALA A 146 8.94 1.41 -27.58
C ALA A 146 9.04 -0.10 -27.28
N ALA A 147 9.84 -0.84 -28.05
CA ALA A 147 10.11 -2.25 -27.78
C ALA A 147 10.91 -2.43 -26.47
N GLU A 148 11.93 -1.61 -26.22
CA GLU A 148 12.68 -1.62 -24.97
C GLU A 148 11.81 -1.24 -23.76
N GLU A 149 10.97 -0.21 -23.89
CA GLU A 149 10.00 0.19 -22.87
C GLU A 149 8.98 -0.92 -22.59
N ALA A 150 8.46 -1.58 -23.62
CA ALA A 150 7.52 -2.70 -23.46
C ALA A 150 8.17 -3.88 -22.72
N VAL A 151 9.43 -4.20 -23.03
CA VAL A 151 10.20 -5.25 -22.33
C VAL A 151 10.42 -4.87 -20.87
N ASN A 152 10.83 -3.64 -20.59
CA ASN A 152 11.03 -3.15 -19.22
C ASN A 152 9.71 -3.13 -18.43
N HIS A 153 8.60 -2.73 -19.06
CA HIS A 153 7.29 -2.74 -18.44
C HIS A 153 6.83 -4.16 -18.09
N SER A 154 7.02 -5.13 -19.00
CA SER A 154 6.73 -6.55 -18.72
C SER A 154 7.55 -7.08 -17.54
N LYS A 155 8.86 -6.77 -17.48
CA LYS A 155 9.71 -7.13 -16.34
C LYS A 155 9.24 -6.48 -15.03
N ASN A 156 8.80 -5.22 -15.07
CA ASN A 156 8.24 -4.53 -13.90
C ASN A 156 6.93 -5.17 -13.44
N GLN A 157 6.08 -5.63 -14.36
CA GLN A 157 4.86 -6.37 -14.02
C GLN A 157 5.16 -7.70 -13.33
N GLU A 158 6.14 -8.45 -13.83
CA GLU A 158 6.57 -9.71 -13.20
C GLU A 158 7.11 -9.50 -11.78
N SER A 159 8.02 -8.53 -11.61
CA SER A 159 8.60 -8.23 -10.30
C SER A 159 7.55 -7.74 -9.31
N THR A 160 6.64 -6.86 -9.76
CA THR A 160 5.53 -6.36 -8.94
C THR A 160 4.60 -7.50 -8.51
N TRP A 161 4.23 -8.41 -9.42
CA TRP A 161 3.40 -9.56 -9.06
C TRP A 161 4.07 -10.45 -7.99
N ARG A 162 5.38 -10.69 -8.11
CA ARG A 162 6.10 -11.48 -7.09
C ARG A 162 6.14 -10.81 -5.74
N VAL A 163 6.37 -9.49 -5.68
CA VAL A 163 6.29 -8.74 -4.42
C VAL A 163 4.92 -8.93 -3.77
N ILE A 164 3.84 -8.80 -4.55
CA ILE A 164 2.47 -9.02 -4.06
C ILE A 164 2.28 -10.43 -3.49
N VAL A 165 2.70 -11.45 -4.24
CA VAL A 165 2.55 -12.85 -3.82
C VAL A 165 3.36 -13.13 -2.57
N THR A 166 4.61 -12.66 -2.50
CA THR A 166 5.48 -12.79 -1.33
C THR A 166 4.85 -12.15 -0.10
N GLU A 167 4.51 -10.86 -0.19
CA GLU A 167 3.89 -10.14 0.93
C GLU A 167 2.58 -10.78 1.38
N TYR A 168 1.71 -11.16 0.44
CA TYR A 168 0.42 -11.78 0.75
C TYR A 168 0.59 -13.16 1.38
N SER A 169 1.58 -13.94 0.96
CA SER A 169 1.83 -15.29 1.47
C SER A 169 2.26 -15.33 2.94
N GLU A 170 2.84 -14.23 3.44
CA GLU A 170 3.24 -14.06 4.84
C GLU A 170 2.05 -13.72 5.76
N LEU A 171 0.89 -13.42 5.18
CA LEU A 171 -0.29 -13.01 5.93
C LEU A 171 -1.12 -14.18 6.47
N GLN A 172 -1.85 -13.91 7.54
CA GLN A 172 -2.70 -14.85 8.23
C GLN A 172 -4.07 -14.95 7.57
N LEU A 173 -4.46 -16.18 7.23
CA LEU A 173 -5.78 -16.52 6.72
C LEU A 173 -6.55 -17.31 7.79
N THR A 174 -7.80 -16.92 8.05
CA THR A 174 -8.71 -17.71 8.89
C THR A 174 -9.08 -19.03 8.20
N LYS A 175 -9.24 -19.01 6.87
CA LYS A 175 -9.50 -20.20 6.04
C LYS A 175 -8.45 -20.30 4.95
N GLN A 176 -7.66 -21.37 4.97
CA GLN A 176 -6.59 -21.57 3.99
C GLN A 176 -7.12 -21.76 2.55
N SER A 177 -8.35 -22.23 2.39
CA SER A 177 -9.04 -22.30 1.09
C SER A 177 -9.16 -20.94 0.40
N ASP A 178 -9.18 -19.85 1.16
CA ASP A 178 -9.42 -18.51 0.63
C ASP A 178 -8.13 -17.85 0.13
N ARG A 179 -7.00 -18.57 0.17
CA ARG A 179 -5.69 -18.04 -0.20
C ARG A 179 -5.69 -17.43 -1.61
N LEU A 180 -6.10 -18.20 -2.63
CA LEU A 180 -6.13 -17.69 -4.00
C LEU A 180 -7.26 -16.68 -4.21
N ALA A 181 -8.42 -16.90 -3.60
CA ALA A 181 -9.55 -15.97 -3.69
C ALA A 181 -9.19 -14.58 -3.14
N GLY A 182 -8.39 -14.51 -2.08
CA GLY A 182 -7.95 -13.27 -1.45
C GLY A 182 -7.01 -12.42 -2.29
N ILE A 183 -6.46 -12.91 -3.40
CA ILE A 183 -5.75 -12.10 -4.41
C ILE A 183 -6.32 -12.24 -5.83
N GLY A 184 -7.40 -13.00 -6.02
CA GLY A 184 -7.97 -13.29 -7.34
C GLY A 184 -8.36 -12.03 -8.10
N ALA A 185 -8.90 -11.02 -7.41
CA ALA A 185 -9.27 -9.78 -8.04
C ALA A 185 -8.06 -8.96 -8.53
N LEU A 186 -6.88 -9.11 -7.90
CA LEU A 186 -5.63 -8.54 -8.39
C LEU A 186 -5.12 -9.33 -9.60
N ALA A 187 -5.18 -10.67 -9.54
CA ALA A 187 -4.82 -11.54 -10.65
C ALA A 187 -5.61 -11.19 -11.92
N GLU A 188 -6.92 -10.93 -11.80
CA GLU A 188 -7.76 -10.47 -12.91
C GLU A 188 -7.26 -9.16 -13.54
N GLN A 189 -6.82 -8.19 -12.73
CA GLN A 189 -6.26 -6.94 -13.26
C GLN A 189 -4.91 -7.16 -13.96
N PHE A 190 -4.04 -8.00 -13.41
CA PHE A 190 -2.80 -8.37 -14.08
C PHE A 190 -3.06 -9.14 -15.38
N GLN A 191 -4.08 -9.99 -15.44
CA GLN A 191 -4.46 -10.72 -16.64
C GLN A 191 -4.94 -9.75 -17.73
N ALA A 192 -5.75 -8.76 -17.37
CA ALA A 192 -6.15 -7.68 -18.28
C ALA A 192 -4.94 -6.84 -18.74
N ALA A 193 -3.96 -6.63 -17.86
CA ALA A 193 -2.72 -5.92 -18.17
C ALA A 193 -1.67 -6.78 -18.89
N ARG A 194 -1.85 -8.10 -19.01
CA ARG A 194 -0.92 -9.06 -19.64
C ARG A 194 -1.70 -10.06 -20.51
N PRO A 195 -2.33 -9.61 -21.61
CA PRO A 195 -3.21 -10.47 -22.42
C PRO A 195 -2.50 -11.70 -23.01
N ASP A 196 -1.20 -11.61 -23.26
CA ASP A 196 -0.40 -12.69 -23.86
C ASP A 196 0.06 -13.75 -22.84
N ASN A 197 -0.23 -13.57 -21.55
CA ASN A 197 0.16 -14.49 -20.49
C ASN A 197 -1.07 -15.08 -19.81
N ASN A 198 -1.02 -16.38 -19.49
CA ASN A 198 -2.10 -17.04 -18.77
C ASN A 198 -1.79 -17.09 -17.27
N TYR A 199 -2.76 -16.69 -16.46
CA TYR A 199 -2.71 -16.87 -15.01
C TYR A 199 -2.86 -18.36 -14.63
N LEU A 200 -1.97 -18.84 -13.76
CA LEU A 200 -1.86 -20.23 -13.31
C LEU A 200 -1.80 -20.29 -11.78
N ALA A 201 -2.95 -20.06 -11.12
CA ALA A 201 -3.14 -20.24 -9.67
C ALA A 201 -2.04 -19.59 -8.79
N GLY A 202 -1.62 -18.37 -9.14
CA GLY A 202 -0.57 -17.62 -8.45
C GLY A 202 0.68 -17.39 -9.29
N LEU A 203 0.82 -18.14 -10.39
CA LEU A 203 1.94 -18.07 -11.32
C LEU A 203 1.49 -17.52 -12.68
N TRP A 204 2.43 -17.18 -13.56
CA TRP A 204 2.13 -16.77 -14.94
C TRP A 204 2.87 -17.62 -15.95
N SER A 205 2.21 -17.96 -17.06
CA SER A 205 2.80 -18.83 -18.09
C SER A 205 4.12 -18.30 -18.67
N GLY A 206 4.23 -16.99 -18.94
CA GLY A 206 5.45 -16.40 -19.50
C GLY A 206 6.61 -16.23 -18.50
N SER A 207 6.34 -16.31 -17.20
CA SER A 207 7.37 -16.23 -16.14
C SER A 207 7.45 -17.48 -15.27
N ILE A 208 6.84 -18.58 -15.71
CA ILE A 208 6.64 -19.79 -14.89
C ILE A 208 7.94 -20.32 -14.27
N PHE A 209 9.03 -20.37 -15.03
CA PHE A 209 10.33 -20.86 -14.54
C PHE A 209 10.88 -20.03 -13.39
N ARG A 210 10.61 -18.73 -13.40
CA ARG A 210 11.08 -17.82 -12.36
C ARG A 210 10.10 -17.72 -11.20
N ASP A 211 8.81 -17.97 -11.43
CA ASP A 211 7.78 -17.95 -10.38
C ASP A 211 7.79 -19.25 -9.54
N LEU A 212 8.47 -20.30 -9.99
CA LEU A 212 8.69 -21.56 -9.26
C LEU A 212 9.94 -21.57 -8.38
N LEU A 213 10.82 -20.56 -8.49
CA LEU A 213 12.05 -20.40 -7.71
C LEU A 213 11.78 -19.56 -6.46
#